data_AF-A0A9N7UUC9-F1
#
_entry.id   AF-A0A9N7UUC9-F1
#
_cell.length_a   1.000
_cell.length_b   1.000
_cell.length_c   1.000
_cell.angle_alpha   90.00
_cell.angle_beta   90.00
_cell.angle_gamma   90.00
#
_symmetry.space_group_name_H-M   'P 1'
#
loop_
_entity.id
_entity.type
_entity.pdbx_description
1 polymer ?
#
loop_
_entity_poly.entity_id
_entity_poly.type
_entity_poly.pdbx_seq_one_letter_code
_entity_poly.pdbx_strand_id
1 'polypeptide(L)'
;MCGSVVGVVVVGVVVVVVGVGVFVVVVVVGVVVVGVVVVVVVGLVVVGVVVVGVVVVVVGVVVVLVGVVVVVVGVVVEVVVVGVEVIVVGEDVVVVGFVVVEVVVVVVGVGVGVFVVVGVVVVVGVVVVVVGVVVVVAVMGVVVGVVGVVVVVVGVVVWLCVVVVVVGVVVLVVE
;
A
#
# COMPACT_ATOMS: atom_id res chain seq x y z
N MET A 1 -65.02 -9.94 20.54
CA MET A 1 -63.93 -8.96 20.76
C MET A 1 -62.56 -9.64 20.78
N CYS A 2 -62.42 -10.86 21.31
CA CYS A 2 -61.14 -11.57 21.34
C CYS A 2 -60.54 -11.87 19.95
N GLY A 3 -61.37 -12.14 18.93
CA GLY A 3 -60.89 -12.42 17.56
C GLY A 3 -60.22 -11.25 16.84
N SER A 4 -60.60 -10.00 17.13
CA SER A 4 -59.99 -8.82 16.49
C SER A 4 -58.65 -8.44 17.14
N VAL A 5 -58.51 -8.64 18.46
CA VAL A 5 -57.26 -8.37 19.19
C VAL A 5 -56.17 -9.33 18.75
N VAL A 6 -56.46 -10.64 18.68
CA VAL A 6 -55.52 -11.66 18.19
C VAL A 6 -55.07 -11.36 16.76
N GLY A 7 -56.00 -10.92 15.88
CA GLY A 7 -55.66 -10.53 14.52
C GLY A 7 -54.66 -9.37 14.44
N VAL A 8 -54.87 -8.31 15.22
CA VAL A 8 -53.97 -7.15 15.25
C VAL A 8 -52.60 -7.51 15.83
N VAL A 9 -52.55 -8.36 16.87
CA VAL A 9 -51.29 -8.79 17.49
C VAL A 9 -50.48 -9.67 16.55
N VAL A 10 -51.10 -10.65 15.88
CA VAL A 10 -50.40 -11.51 14.91
C VAL A 10 -49.84 -10.68 13.75
N VAL A 11 -50.63 -9.75 13.20
CA VAL A 11 -50.17 -8.86 12.13
C VAL A 11 -49.04 -7.96 12.63
N GLY A 12 -49.14 -7.39 13.83
CA GLY A 12 -48.08 -6.58 14.43
C GLY A 12 -46.77 -7.34 14.62
N VAL A 13 -46.82 -8.55 15.18
CA VAL A 13 -45.63 -9.40 15.37
C VAL A 13 -45.01 -9.77 14.03
N VAL A 14 -45.81 -10.14 13.03
CA VAL A 14 -45.30 -10.47 11.69
C VAL A 14 -44.62 -9.27 11.05
N VAL A 15 -45.22 -8.07 11.13
CA VAL A 15 -44.61 -6.84 10.59
C VAL A 15 -43.29 -6.51 11.29
N VAL A 16 -43.19 -6.69 12.62
CA VAL A 16 -41.94 -6.43 13.34
C VAL A 16 -40.88 -7.48 13.00
N VAL A 17 -41.22 -8.76 12.96
CA VAL A 17 -40.26 -9.83 12.61
C VAL A 17 -39.75 -9.65 11.18
N VAL A 18 -40.63 -9.37 10.22
CA VAL A 18 -40.24 -9.11 8.83
C VAL A 18 -39.43 -7.82 8.74
N GLY A 19 -39.83 -6.75 9.42
CA GLY A 19 -39.11 -5.47 9.43
C GLY A 19 -37.69 -5.60 10.00
N VAL A 20 -37.54 -6.27 11.14
CA VAL A 20 -36.24 -6.55 11.77
C VAL A 20 -35.41 -7.48 10.88
N GLY A 21 -36.01 -8.52 10.30
CA GLY A 21 -35.33 -9.44 9.39
C GLY A 21 -34.75 -8.72 8.17
N VAL A 22 -35.57 -7.90 7.50
CA VAL A 22 -35.13 -7.11 6.35
C VAL A 22 -34.05 -6.10 6.74
N PHE A 23 -34.20 -5.42 7.89
CA PHE A 23 -33.20 -4.49 8.39
C PHE A 23 -31.84 -5.17 8.63
N VAL A 24 -31.83 -6.34 9.28
CA VAL A 24 -30.60 -7.11 9.51
C VAL A 24 -29.95 -7.51 8.20
N VAL A 25 -30.73 -8.02 7.25
CA VAL A 25 -30.21 -8.42 5.93
C VAL A 25 -29.59 -7.23 5.21
N VAL A 26 -30.27 -6.08 5.17
CA VAL A 26 -29.75 -4.87 4.51
C VAL A 26 -28.46 -4.39 5.18
N VAL A 27 -28.40 -4.39 6.51
CA VAL A 27 -27.20 -3.97 7.23
C VAL A 27 -26.04 -4.93 7.02
N VAL A 28 -26.27 -6.24 7.11
CA VAL A 28 -25.23 -7.25 6.89
C VAL A 28 -24.71 -7.15 5.45
N VAL A 29 -25.60 -7.09 4.46
CA VAL A 29 -25.21 -6.94 3.05
C VAL A 29 -24.46 -5.62 2.84
N GLY A 30 -24.94 -4.52 3.41
CA GLY A 30 -24.27 -3.22 3.31
C GLY A 30 -22.85 -3.25 3.89
N VAL A 31 -22.67 -3.82 5.08
CA VAL A 31 -21.37 -3.97 5.73
C VAL A 31 -20.45 -4.87 4.91
N VAL A 32 -20.95 -5.99 4.38
CA VAL A 32 -20.16 -6.90 3.52
C VAL A 32 -19.73 -6.20 2.24
N VAL A 33 -20.64 -5.51 1.55
CA VAL A 33 -20.33 -4.79 0.30
C VAL A 33 -19.30 -3.70 0.56
N VAL A 34 -19.49 -2.87 1.59
CA VAL A 34 -18.52 -1.82 1.96
C VAL A 34 -17.17 -2.43 2.33
N GLY A 35 -17.16 -3.51 3.12
CA GLY A 35 -15.94 -4.23 3.48
C GLY A 35 -15.19 -4.75 2.27
N VAL A 36 -15.88 -5.40 1.33
CA VAL A 36 -15.29 -5.91 0.09
C VAL A 36 -14.74 -4.75 -0.77
N VAL A 37 -15.51 -3.68 -0.95
CA VAL A 37 -15.07 -2.51 -1.73
C VAL A 37 -13.80 -1.92 -1.13
N VAL A 38 -13.76 -1.72 0.19
CA VAL A 38 -12.59 -1.17 0.86
C VAL A 38 -11.39 -2.11 0.72
N VAL A 39 -11.57 -3.42 0.90
CA VAL A 39 -10.48 -4.39 0.75
C VAL A 39 -9.93 -4.38 -0.68
N VAL A 40 -10.80 -4.32 -1.69
CA VAL A 40 -10.39 -4.27 -3.10
C VAL A 40 -9.63 -2.98 -3.40
N VAL A 41 -10.16 -1.81 -3.01
CA VAL A 41 -9.52 -0.52 -3.26
C VAL A 41 -8.16 -0.45 -2.56
N VAL A 42 -8.09 -0.82 -1.29
CA VAL A 42 -6.83 -0.83 -0.53
C VAL A 42 -5.85 -1.83 -1.12
N GLY A 43 -6.29 -3.02 -1.49
CA GLY A 43 -5.46 -4.04 -2.14
C GLY A 43 -4.86 -3.55 -3.46
N LEU A 44 -5.66 -2.89 -4.31
CA LEU A 44 -5.19 -2.30 -5.57
C LEU A 44 -4.14 -1.20 -5.32
N VAL A 45 -4.34 -0.35 -4.31
CA VAL A 45 -3.37 0.69 -3.93
C VAL A 45 -2.05 0.07 -3.46
N VAL A 46 -2.10 -0.97 -2.62
CA VAL A 46 -0.89 -1.70 -2.18
C VAL A 46 -0.14 -2.26 -3.37
N VAL A 47 -0.84 -2.98 -4.25
CA VAL A 47 -0.24 -3.58 -5.44
C VAL A 47 0.38 -2.49 -6.32
N GLY A 48 -0.31 -1.37 -6.52
CA GLY A 48 0.22 -0.22 -7.26
C GLY A 48 1.52 0.33 -6.65
N VAL A 49 1.55 0.57 -5.34
CA VAL A 49 2.74 1.08 -4.64
C VAL A 49 3.89 0.08 -4.71
N VAL A 50 3.63 -1.21 -4.52
CA VAL A 50 4.65 -2.25 -4.60
C VAL A 50 5.22 -2.34 -6.02
N VAL A 51 4.37 -2.34 -7.05
CA VAL A 51 4.82 -2.40 -8.45
C VAL A 51 5.67 -1.18 -8.79
N VAL A 52 5.24 0.03 -8.43
CA VAL A 52 6.04 1.25 -8.65
C VAL A 52 7.36 1.18 -7.89
N GLY A 53 7.34 0.74 -6.62
CA GLY A 53 8.55 0.56 -5.83
C GLY A 53 9.54 -0.42 -6.46
N VAL A 54 9.05 -1.57 -6.94
CA VAL A 54 9.88 -2.56 -7.64
C VAL A 54 10.45 -1.98 -8.93
N VAL A 55 9.66 -1.27 -9.73
CA VAL A 55 10.14 -0.62 -10.96
C VAL A 55 11.26 0.38 -10.66
N VAL A 56 11.11 1.20 -9.61
CA VAL A 56 12.15 2.16 -9.19
C VAL A 56 13.43 1.44 -8.77
N VAL A 57 13.32 0.34 -8.02
CA VAL A 57 14.49 -0.47 -7.63
C VAL A 57 15.17 -1.08 -8.86
N VAL A 58 14.41 -1.67 -9.78
CA VAL A 58 14.97 -2.27 -11.01
C VAL A 58 15.70 -1.21 -11.84
N VAL A 59 15.08 -0.05 -12.07
CA VAL A 59 15.71 1.06 -12.79
C VAL A 59 16.97 1.52 -12.06
N GLY A 60 16.94 1.66 -10.74
CA GLY A 60 18.11 2.01 -9.93
C GLY A 60 19.26 1.02 -10.09
N VAL A 61 18.97 -0.29 -10.09
CA VAL A 61 19.98 -1.34 -10.32
C VAL A 61 20.57 -1.24 -11.73
N VAL A 62 19.75 -1.00 -12.76
CA VAL A 62 20.24 -0.83 -14.14
C VAL A 62 21.17 0.38 -14.24
N VAL A 63 20.80 1.51 -13.64
CA VAL A 63 21.65 2.71 -13.65
C VAL A 63 22.98 2.47 -12.93
N VAL A 64 22.96 1.74 -11.81
CA VAL A 64 24.18 1.32 -11.10
C VAL A 64 25.06 0.46 -12.00
N LEU A 65 24.50 -0.57 -12.65
CA LEU A 65 25.25 -1.45 -13.54
C LEU A 65 25.89 -0.68 -14.70
N VAL A 66 25.14 0.21 -15.33
CA VAL A 66 25.67 1.09 -16.40
C VAL A 66 26.79 1.98 -15.85
N GLY A 67 26.61 2.55 -14.65
CA GLY A 67 27.64 3.35 -13.97
C GLY A 67 28.92 2.55 -13.74
N VAL A 68 28.83 1.30 -13.26
CA VAL A 68 30.00 0.43 -13.09
C VAL A 68 30.69 0.18 -14.44
N VAL A 69 29.92 -0.13 -15.49
CA VAL A 69 30.49 -0.38 -16.83
C VAL A 69 31.24 0.86 -17.35
N VAL A 70 30.66 2.05 -17.19
CA VAL A 70 31.31 3.31 -17.62
C VAL A 70 32.61 3.54 -16.86
N VAL A 71 32.64 3.28 -15.55
CA VAL A 71 33.88 3.38 -14.74
C VAL A 71 34.92 2.38 -15.22
N VAL A 72 34.54 1.11 -15.44
CA VAL A 72 35.46 0.07 -15.91
C VAL A 72 36.02 0.42 -17.29
N VAL A 73 35.17 0.84 -18.23
CA VAL A 73 35.62 1.26 -19.57
C VAL A 73 36.54 2.47 -19.48
N GLY A 74 36.21 3.47 -18.65
CA GLY A 74 37.09 4.62 -18.41
C GLY A 74 38.48 4.20 -17.94
N VAL A 75 38.55 3.32 -16.94
CA VAL A 75 39.82 2.80 -16.40
C VAL A 75 40.58 1.96 -17.44
N VAL A 76 39.90 1.13 -18.24
CA VAL A 76 40.55 0.32 -19.28
C VAL A 76 41.13 1.20 -20.39
N VAL A 77 40.40 2.23 -20.83
CA VAL A 77 40.89 3.19 -21.83
C VAL A 77 42.12 3.92 -21.31
N GLU A 78 42.15 4.34 -20.05
CA GLU A 78 43.36 4.93 -19.45
C GLU A 78 44.57 4.00 -19.50
N VAL A 79 44.42 2.74 -19.10
CA VAL A 79 45.54 1.77 -19.11
C VAL A 79 46.11 1.60 -20.51
N VAL A 80 45.26 1.66 -21.55
CA VAL A 80 45.69 1.60 -22.94
C VAL A 80 46.41 2.89 -23.38
N VAL A 81 45.89 4.07 -23.03
CA VAL A 81 46.48 5.36 -23.45
C VAL A 81 47.80 5.63 -22.72
N VAL A 82 47.89 5.38 -21.42
CA VAL A 82 49.15 5.52 -20.64
C VAL A 82 50.20 4.52 -21.13
N GLY A 83 49.79 3.31 -21.56
CA GLY A 83 50.69 2.34 -22.19
C GLY A 83 51.28 2.79 -23.53
N VAL A 84 50.62 3.70 -24.24
CA VAL A 84 51.07 4.25 -25.53
C VAL A 84 51.96 5.49 -25.33
N GLU A 85 51.70 6.31 -24.31
CA GLU A 85 52.51 7.50 -24.01
C GLU A 85 53.90 7.18 -23.41
N VAL A 86 54.09 5.99 -22.83
CA VAL A 86 55.40 5.53 -22.29
C VAL A 86 56.38 5.14 -23.42
N ILE A 87 55.97 5.18 -24.69
CA ILE A 87 56.83 4.87 -25.86
C ILE A 87 57.08 6.14 -26.69
N VAL A 88 57.65 7.19 -26.10
CA VAL A 88 58.42 8.21 -26.84
C VAL A 88 59.64 8.63 -26.02
N VAL A 89 60.81 8.46 -26.61
CA VAL A 89 62.14 8.79 -26.09
C VAL A 89 62.44 10.27 -26.40
N GLY A 90 62.74 11.09 -25.39
CA GLY A 90 63.27 12.47 -25.54
C GLY A 90 62.54 13.53 -24.70
N GLU A 91 63.26 14.12 -23.74
CA GLU A 91 63.16 15.37 -22.95
C GLU A 91 61.83 16.13 -22.68
N ASP A 92 60.72 15.95 -23.43
CA ASP A 92 59.52 16.85 -23.39
C ASP A 92 58.19 16.17 -22.98
N VAL A 93 58.22 15.05 -22.26
CA VAL A 93 57.05 14.14 -22.10
C VAL A 93 56.06 14.50 -20.96
N VAL A 94 56.27 15.57 -20.18
CA VAL A 94 55.56 15.75 -18.88
C VAL A 94 54.16 16.39 -19.00
N VAL A 95 53.81 17.04 -20.12
CA VAL A 95 52.60 17.89 -20.20
C VAL A 95 51.31 17.11 -20.54
N VAL A 96 51.39 15.95 -21.20
CA VAL A 96 50.20 15.21 -21.64
C VAL A 96 49.59 14.38 -20.50
N GLY A 97 50.41 13.81 -19.61
CA GLY A 97 49.94 12.99 -18.49
C GLY A 97 49.08 13.74 -17.46
N PHE A 98 49.21 15.07 -17.33
CA PHE A 98 48.44 15.85 -16.35
C PHE A 98 46.98 16.08 -16.80
N VAL A 99 46.75 16.22 -18.11
CA VAL A 99 45.40 16.42 -18.68
C VAL A 99 44.57 15.14 -18.60
N VAL A 100 45.20 13.98 -18.77
CA VAL A 100 44.53 12.66 -18.64
C VAL A 100 44.06 12.44 -17.20
N VAL A 101 44.89 12.77 -16.20
CA VAL A 101 44.53 12.62 -14.78
C VAL A 101 43.36 13.54 -14.40
N GLU A 102 43.33 14.79 -14.86
CA GLU A 102 42.24 15.72 -14.53
C GLU A 102 40.87 15.25 -15.08
N VAL A 103 40.84 14.80 -16.33
CA VAL A 103 39.61 14.27 -16.94
C VAL A 103 39.08 13.05 -16.17
N VAL A 104 39.97 12.23 -15.63
CA VAL A 104 39.62 11.01 -14.91
C VAL A 104 39.06 11.30 -13.53
N VAL A 105 39.64 12.26 -12.79
CA VAL A 105 39.06 12.72 -11.53
C VAL A 105 37.65 13.28 -11.75
N VAL A 106 37.40 13.97 -12.87
CA VAL A 106 36.06 14.47 -13.22
C VAL A 106 35.10 13.32 -13.54
N VAL A 107 35.51 12.32 -14.35
CA VAL A 107 34.65 11.18 -14.69
C VAL A 107 34.32 10.32 -13.47
N VAL A 108 35.32 10.03 -12.61
CA VAL A 108 35.11 9.30 -11.36
C VAL A 108 34.27 10.13 -10.39
N GLY A 109 34.50 11.44 -10.29
CA GLY A 109 33.70 12.34 -9.46
C GLY A 109 32.23 12.39 -9.88
N VAL A 110 31.95 12.48 -11.18
CA VAL A 110 30.58 12.43 -11.74
C VAL A 110 29.97 11.04 -11.51
N GLY A 111 30.74 9.96 -11.70
CA GLY A 111 30.30 8.59 -11.42
C GLY A 111 29.85 8.42 -9.96
N VAL A 112 30.68 8.81 -9.00
CA VAL A 112 30.37 8.75 -7.56
C VAL A 112 29.14 9.62 -7.24
N GLY A 113 29.04 10.81 -7.83
CA GLY A 113 27.86 11.68 -7.67
C GLY A 113 26.55 11.02 -8.13
N VAL A 114 26.55 10.37 -9.30
CA VAL A 114 25.38 9.64 -9.83
C VAL A 114 25.02 8.46 -8.93
N PHE A 115 26.01 7.73 -8.40
CA PHE A 115 25.78 6.63 -7.47
C PHE A 115 25.10 7.06 -6.17
N VAL A 116 25.50 8.21 -5.61
CA VAL A 116 24.88 8.75 -4.39
C VAL A 116 23.43 9.15 -4.66
N VAL A 117 23.15 9.79 -5.79
CA VAL A 117 21.76 10.18 -6.16
C VAL A 117 20.88 8.95 -6.36
N VAL A 118 21.36 7.93 -7.08
CA VAL A 118 20.62 6.67 -7.26
C VAL A 118 20.41 5.95 -5.92
N GLY A 119 21.42 5.93 -5.05
CA GLY A 119 21.30 5.41 -3.69
C GLY A 119 20.19 6.09 -2.90
N VAL A 120 20.13 7.43 -2.94
CA VAL A 120 19.05 8.20 -2.30
C VAL A 120 17.69 7.85 -2.91
N VAL A 121 17.57 7.73 -4.23
CA VAL A 121 16.32 7.35 -4.91
C VAL A 121 15.85 5.96 -4.47
N VAL A 122 16.76 5.00 -4.33
CA VAL A 122 16.43 3.64 -3.85
C VAL A 122 15.97 3.68 -2.40
N VAL A 123 16.68 4.39 -1.52
CA VAL A 123 16.29 4.52 -0.11
C VAL A 123 14.92 5.20 0.01
N VAL A 124 14.68 6.28 -0.72
CA VAL A 124 13.37 6.95 -0.76
C VAL A 124 12.30 5.99 -1.29
N GLY A 125 12.58 5.23 -2.35
CA GLY A 125 11.67 4.22 -2.88
C GLY A 125 11.28 3.16 -1.83
N VAL A 126 12.26 2.63 -1.10
CA VAL A 126 12.04 1.67 -0.01
C VAL A 126 11.22 2.30 1.13
N VAL A 127 11.54 3.53 1.55
CA VAL A 127 10.79 4.24 2.58
C VAL A 127 9.34 4.45 2.17
N VAL A 128 9.08 4.85 0.91
CA VAL A 128 7.72 5.01 0.39
C VAL A 128 6.95 3.69 0.40
N VAL A 129 7.59 2.57 0.05
CA VAL A 129 6.95 1.24 0.12
C VAL A 129 6.61 0.89 1.57
N VAL A 130 7.55 1.06 2.50
CA VAL A 130 7.33 0.75 3.92
C VAL A 130 6.21 1.61 4.50
N VAL A 131 6.25 2.93 4.26
CA VAL A 131 5.19 3.85 4.70
C VAL A 131 3.85 3.48 4.07
N GLY A 132 3.83 3.15 2.77
CA GLY A 132 2.63 2.68 2.08
C GLY A 132 2.02 1.45 2.74
N VAL A 133 2.84 0.44 3.07
CA VAL A 133 2.39 -0.77 3.76
C VAL A 133 1.85 -0.44 5.16
N VAL A 134 2.52 0.41 5.93
CA VAL A 134 2.07 0.79 7.28
C VAL A 134 0.71 1.51 7.22
N VAL A 135 0.55 2.46 6.30
CA VAL A 135 -0.72 3.18 6.12
C VAL A 135 -1.85 2.22 5.74
N VAL A 136 -1.58 1.28 4.84
CA VAL A 136 -2.55 0.25 4.44
C VAL A 136 -2.98 -0.61 5.63
N VAL A 137 -2.02 -1.10 6.42
CA VAL A 137 -2.33 -1.91 7.60
C VAL A 137 -3.15 -1.11 8.60
N ALA A 138 -2.81 0.17 8.82
CA ALA A 138 -3.57 1.05 9.70
C ALA A 138 -5.01 1.26 9.19
N VAL A 139 -5.19 1.53 7.90
CA VAL A 139 -6.52 1.70 7.30
C VAL A 139 -7.34 0.43 7.41
N MET A 140 -6.76 -0.74 7.10
CA MET A 140 -7.45 -2.03 7.25
C MET A 140 -7.86 -2.28 8.71
N GLY A 141 -6.99 -1.96 9.67
CA GLY A 141 -7.31 -2.07 11.10
C GLY A 141 -8.49 -1.18 11.51
N VAL A 142 -8.52 0.07 11.04
CA VAL A 142 -9.65 1.00 11.30
C VAL A 142 -10.94 0.47 10.68
N VAL A 143 -10.90 0.00 9.44
CA VAL A 143 -12.07 -0.52 8.73
C VAL A 143 -12.65 -1.73 9.44
N VAL A 144 -11.79 -2.69 9.81
CA VAL A 144 -12.21 -3.88 10.58
C VAL A 144 -12.77 -3.48 11.95
N GLY A 145 -12.15 -2.50 12.62
CA GLY A 145 -12.64 -1.96 13.89
C GLY A 145 -14.04 -1.35 13.76
N VAL A 146 -14.26 -0.47 12.78
CA VAL A 146 -15.56 0.17 12.54
C VAL A 146 -16.62 -0.87 12.17
N VAL A 147 -16.30 -1.81 11.29
CA VAL A 147 -17.20 -2.91 10.91
C VAL A 147 -17.58 -3.74 12.14
N GLY A 148 -16.61 -4.09 12.99
CA GLY A 148 -16.87 -4.81 14.24
C GLY A 148 -17.83 -4.06 15.17
N VAL A 149 -17.61 -2.75 15.36
CA VAL A 149 -18.50 -1.91 16.18
C VAL A 149 -19.91 -1.86 15.58
N VAL A 150 -20.05 -1.68 14.27
CA VAL A 150 -21.36 -1.64 13.60
C VAL A 150 -22.10 -2.96 13.80
N VAL A 151 -21.43 -4.10 13.61
CA VAL A 151 -22.04 -5.42 13.81
C VAL A 151 -22.50 -5.61 15.26
N VAL A 152 -21.70 -5.19 16.25
CA VAL A 152 -22.08 -5.26 17.67
C VAL A 152 -23.30 -4.38 17.96
N VAL A 153 -23.30 -3.12 17.52
CA VAL A 153 -24.42 -2.19 17.73
C VAL A 153 -25.70 -2.74 17.10
N VAL A 154 -25.63 -3.24 15.87
CA VAL A 154 -26.78 -3.83 15.17
C VAL A 154 -27.28 -5.08 15.88
N GLY A 155 -26.36 -5.95 16.33
CA GLY A 155 -26.71 -7.12 17.13
C GLY A 155 -27.46 -6.76 18.42
N VAL A 156 -27.00 -5.73 19.13
CA VAL A 156 -27.66 -5.23 20.35
C VAL A 156 -29.04 -4.66 20.04
N VAL A 157 -29.18 -3.84 18.99
CA VAL A 157 -30.47 -3.26 18.59
C VAL A 157 -31.47 -4.36 18.24
N VAL A 158 -31.05 -5.37 17.48
CA VAL A 158 -31.89 -6.51 17.10
C VAL A 158 -32.31 -7.30 18.33
N TRP A 159 -31.38 -7.57 19.25
CA TRP A 159 -31.68 -8.26 20.50
C TRP A 159 -32.73 -7.50 21.33
N LEU A 160 -32.56 -6.19 21.49
CA LEU A 160 -33.53 -5.35 22.20
C LEU A 160 -34.90 -5.36 21.53
N CYS A 161 -34.96 -5.26 20.20
CA CYS A 161 -36.21 -5.36 19.44
C CYS A 161 -36.92 -6.70 19.70
N VAL A 162 -36.19 -7.82 19.69
CA VAL A 162 -36.74 -9.14 19.97
C VAL A 162 -37.28 -9.20 21.41
N VAL A 163 -36.53 -8.70 22.39
CA VAL A 163 -36.97 -8.67 23.80
C VAL A 163 -38.26 -7.87 23.95
N VAL A 164 -38.36 -6.68 23.34
CA VAL A 164 -39.56 -5.84 23.41
C VAL A 164 -40.77 -6.55 22.80
N VAL A 165 -40.60 -7.21 21.65
CA VAL A 165 -41.67 -7.98 21.00
C VAL A 165 -42.13 -9.14 21.88
N VAL A 166 -41.19 -9.92 22.42
CA VAL A 166 -41.51 -11.07 23.27
C VAL A 166 -42.24 -10.63 24.53
N VAL A 167 -41.74 -9.59 25.22
CA VAL A 167 -42.40 -9.06 26.42
C VAL A 167 -43.79 -8.53 26.10
N GLY A 168 -43.94 -7.77 24.99
CA GLY A 168 -45.24 -7.26 24.56
C GLY A 168 -46.25 -8.37 24.29
N VAL A 169 -45.83 -9.46 23.62
CA VAL A 169 -46.68 -10.63 23.39
C VAL A 169 -47.05 -11.32 24.70
N VAL A 170 -46.09 -11.50 25.63
CA VAL A 170 -46.37 -12.14 26.92
C VAL A 170 -47.37 -11.33 27.74
N VAL A 171 -47.21 -10.01 27.83
CA VAL A 171 -48.16 -9.13 28.55
C VAL A 171 -49.57 -9.26 27.96
N LEU A 172 -49.70 -9.21 26.64
CA LEU A 172 -50.98 -9.37 25.94
C LEU A 172 -51.64 -10.73 26.12
N VAL A 173 -50.90 -11.78 26.47
CA VAL A 173 -51.43 -13.13 26.74
C VAL A 173 -51.89 -13.28 28.19
N VAL A 174 -51.28 -12.51 29.10
CA VAL A 174 -51.58 -12.55 30.54
C VAL A 174 -52.79 -11.68 30.89
N GLU A 175 -52.98 -10.56 30.19
CA GLU A 175 -54.16 -9.69 30.28
C GLU A 175 -55.40 -10.29 29.59
#